data_AF-A0A3M1J9J0-F1
#
_entry.id   AF-A0A3M1J9J0-F1
#
_cell.length_a   1.000
_cell.length_b   1.000
_cell.length_c   1.000
_cell.angle_alpha   90.00
_cell.angle_beta   90.00
_cell.angle_gamma   90.00
#
_symmetry.space_group_name_H-M   'P 1'
#
loop_
_entity.id
_entity.type
_entity.pdbx_description
1 polymer ?
#
loop_
_entity_poly.entity_id
_entity_poly.type
_entity_poly.pdbx_seq_one_letter_code
_entity_poly.pdbx_strand_id
1 'polypeptide(L)'
;MMAHRINIALIEAIAAELAPYRDDDAQTFWDTLDGETDALEALDAAIEGAQQADALAAAIKERIATLRARKERIEARGAAHRRAIRMILEATGMRRAERPAATVSLSPGRERAEIVDEASIPSQLCTVKTIVKPDAKAILAQLKAGESVPGAALTVGDPIITIRSK
;
A
#
# COMPACT_ATOMS: atom_id res chain seq x y z
N MET A 1 -22.10 21.45 -34.66
CA MET A 1 -20.89 20.87 -34.03
C MET A 1 -20.34 21.92 -33.09
N MET A 2 -20.41 21.69 -31.78
CA MET A 2 -19.85 22.62 -30.78
C MET A 2 -18.32 22.52 -30.88
N ALA A 3 -17.67 23.53 -31.45
CA ALA A 3 -16.22 23.63 -31.47
C ALA A 3 -15.73 23.63 -30.01
N HIS A 4 -15.13 22.53 -29.57
CA HIS A 4 -14.47 22.46 -28.27
C HIS A 4 -13.21 23.31 -28.40
N ARG A 5 -13.26 24.54 -27.89
CA ARG A 5 -12.09 25.41 -27.84
C ARG A 5 -11.02 24.71 -27.03
N ILE A 6 -9.95 24.28 -27.68
CA ILE A 6 -8.82 23.66 -27.01
C ILE A 6 -8.10 24.71 -26.19
N ASN A 7 -7.87 24.39 -24.92
CA ASN A 7 -7.09 25.22 -24.02
C ASN A 7 -5.64 24.73 -24.02
N ILE A 8 -4.84 25.24 -24.96
CA ILE A 8 -3.45 24.83 -25.17
C ILE A 8 -2.61 25.04 -23.90
N ALA A 9 -2.81 26.15 -23.20
CA ALA A 9 -2.12 26.44 -21.94
C ALA A 9 -2.39 25.40 -20.84
N LEU A 10 -3.57 24.77 -20.84
CA LEU A 10 -3.88 23.67 -19.92
C LEU A 10 -3.15 22.38 -20.32
N ILE A 11 -3.05 22.09 -21.62
CA ILE A 11 -2.33 20.92 -22.13
C ILE A 11 -0.83 21.04 -21.83
N GLU A 12 -0.24 22.23 -22.00
CA GLU A 12 1.14 22.52 -21.61
C GLU A 12 1.38 22.33 -20.10
N ALA A 13 0.42 22.73 -19.25
CA ALA A 13 0.50 22.52 -17.81
C ALA A 13 0.44 21.02 -17.44
N ILE A 14 -0.43 20.25 -18.09
CA ILE A 14 -0.51 18.78 -17.93
C ILE A 14 0.79 18.12 -18.41
N ALA A 15 1.35 18.61 -19.51
CA ALA A 15 2.63 18.16 -20.03
C ALA A 15 3.75 18.36 -18.98
N ALA A 16 3.83 19.55 -18.38
CA ALA A 16 4.79 19.83 -17.31
C ALA A 16 4.58 18.94 -16.07
N GLU A 17 3.33 18.63 -15.71
CA GLU A 17 3.01 17.73 -14.59
C GLU A 17 3.48 16.29 -14.86
N LEU A 18 3.32 15.81 -16.10
CA LEU A 18 3.72 14.46 -16.50
C LEU A 18 5.23 14.33 -16.75
N ALA A 19 5.97 15.44 -16.88
CA ALA A 19 7.40 15.45 -17.20
C ALA A 19 8.29 14.52 -16.33
N PRO A 20 8.09 14.39 -15.00
CA PRO A 20 8.88 13.48 -14.17
C PRO A 20 8.62 11.99 -14.41
N TYR A 21 7.52 11.66 -15.10
CA TYR A 21 7.09 10.28 -15.38
C TYR A 21 7.33 9.87 -16.84
N ARG A 22 7.98 10.73 -17.64
CA ARG A 22 8.33 10.46 -19.04
C ARG A 22 9.61 9.64 -19.13
N ASP A 23 9.64 8.72 -20.08
CA ASP A 23 10.89 8.18 -20.60
C ASP A 23 11.55 9.23 -21.52
N ASP A 24 12.89 9.24 -21.62
CA ASP A 24 13.68 10.31 -22.28
C ASP A 24 13.23 10.63 -23.73
N ASP A 25 12.62 9.68 -24.45
CA ASP A 25 12.10 9.86 -25.82
C ASP A 25 10.73 10.61 -25.88
N ALA A 26 9.99 10.71 -24.77
CA ALA A 26 8.67 11.34 -24.71
C ALA A 26 8.71 12.85 -24.46
N GLN A 27 9.91 13.44 -24.29
CA GLN A 27 10.08 14.87 -24.07
C GLN A 27 9.67 15.67 -25.32
N THR A 28 9.90 15.15 -26.52
CA THR A 28 9.65 15.85 -27.78
C THR A 28 8.17 15.91 -28.18
N PHE A 29 7.38 14.90 -27.84
CA PHE A 29 6.02 14.76 -28.36
C PHE A 29 5.03 15.80 -27.78
N TRP A 30 5.15 16.10 -26.49
CA TRP A 30 4.25 17.05 -25.82
C TRP A 30 4.59 18.51 -26.12
N ASP A 31 5.84 18.78 -26.49
CA ASP A 31 6.33 20.13 -26.77
C ASP A 31 5.98 20.59 -28.20
N THR A 32 5.40 19.71 -29.04
CA THR A 32 5.05 19.98 -30.46
C THR A 32 3.55 20.12 -30.74
N LEU A 33 2.69 20.12 -29.71
CA LEU A 33 1.23 20.17 -29.88
C LEU A 33 0.75 21.59 -30.25
N ASP A 34 0.19 21.79 -31.46
CA ASP A 34 -0.31 23.09 -31.95
C ASP A 34 -1.73 23.02 -32.55
N GLY A 35 -2.47 21.92 -32.33
CA GLY A 35 -3.79 21.72 -32.94
C GLY A 35 -4.76 20.75 -32.25
N GLU A 36 -5.95 20.59 -32.85
CA GLU A 36 -7.00 19.69 -32.33
C GLU A 36 -6.70 18.21 -32.53
N THR A 37 -6.07 17.84 -33.64
CA THR A 37 -5.59 16.47 -33.88
C THR A 37 -4.48 16.11 -32.89
N ASP A 38 -3.56 17.04 -32.64
CA ASP A 38 -2.43 16.88 -31.72
C ASP A 38 -2.92 16.58 -30.29
N ALA A 39 -4.00 17.22 -29.84
CA ALA A 39 -4.58 16.96 -28.51
C ALA A 39 -5.17 15.54 -28.35
N LEU A 40 -5.64 14.92 -29.43
CA LEU A 40 -6.11 13.52 -29.39
C LEU A 40 -4.94 12.54 -29.41
N GLU A 41 -3.88 12.82 -30.18
CA GLU A 41 -2.65 12.03 -30.15
C GLU A 41 -1.98 12.11 -28.76
N ALA A 42 -1.98 13.29 -28.14
CA ALA A 42 -1.61 13.50 -26.74
C ALA A 42 -2.39 12.60 -25.77
N LEU A 43 -3.71 12.52 -25.94
CA LEU A 43 -4.55 11.64 -25.15
C LEU A 43 -4.20 10.17 -25.37
N ASP A 44 -3.98 9.73 -26.61
CA ASP A 44 -3.59 8.36 -26.92
C ASP A 44 -2.23 8.00 -26.29
N ALA A 45 -1.23 8.88 -26.39
CA ALA A 45 0.07 8.69 -25.73
C ALA A 45 -0.05 8.61 -24.21
N ALA A 46 -0.92 9.42 -23.59
CA ALA A 46 -1.18 9.35 -22.15
C ALA A 46 -1.89 8.03 -21.77
N ILE A 47 -2.80 7.52 -22.61
CA ILE A 47 -3.46 6.22 -22.41
C ILE A 47 -2.44 5.09 -22.51
N GLU A 48 -1.58 5.10 -23.52
CA GLU A 48 -0.53 4.09 -23.69
C GLU A 48 0.46 4.11 -22.51
N GLY A 49 0.91 5.30 -22.10
CA GLY A 49 1.78 5.45 -20.93
C GLY A 49 1.14 4.91 -19.65
N ALA A 50 -0.14 5.20 -19.41
CA ALA A 50 -0.88 4.66 -18.27
C ALA A 50 -0.96 3.11 -18.31
N GLN A 51 -1.28 2.54 -19.48
CA GLN A 51 -1.36 1.08 -19.64
C GLN A 51 -0.01 0.38 -19.47
N GLN A 52 1.07 0.97 -19.99
CA GLN A 52 2.42 0.46 -19.80
C GLN A 52 2.84 0.51 -18.34
N ALA A 53 2.58 1.61 -17.64
CA ALA A 53 2.84 1.75 -16.21
C ALA A 53 2.07 0.70 -15.39
N ASP A 54 0.79 0.49 -15.68
CA ASP A 54 -0.04 -0.52 -15.02
C ASP A 54 0.47 -1.95 -15.26
N ALA A 55 0.88 -2.26 -16.49
CA ALA A 55 1.46 -3.56 -16.83
C ALA A 55 2.78 -3.82 -16.09
N LEU A 56 3.68 -2.83 -16.04
CA LEU A 56 4.93 -2.91 -15.28
C LEU A 56 4.68 -3.05 -13.78
N ALA A 57 3.73 -2.29 -13.22
CA ALA A 57 3.34 -2.38 -11.82
C ALA A 57 2.81 -3.77 -11.47
N ALA A 58 2.00 -4.37 -12.35
CA ALA A 58 1.51 -5.73 -12.18
C ALA A 58 2.65 -6.77 -12.20
N ALA A 59 3.59 -6.67 -13.13
CA ALA A 59 4.76 -7.54 -13.21
C ALA A 59 5.66 -7.42 -11.96
N ILE A 60 5.90 -6.19 -11.48
CA ILE A 60 6.65 -5.93 -10.25
C ILE A 60 5.96 -6.56 -9.04
N LYS A 61 4.63 -6.45 -8.95
CA LYS A 61 3.83 -7.06 -7.86
C LYS A 61 3.99 -8.58 -7.81
N GLU A 62 3.96 -9.25 -8.96
CA GLU A 62 4.20 -10.70 -9.05
C GLU A 62 5.62 -11.06 -8.60
N ARG A 63 6.61 -10.27 -9.02
CA ARG A 63 8.00 -10.46 -8.61
C ARG A 63 8.18 -10.29 -7.10
N ILE A 64 7.54 -9.28 -6.50
CA ILE A 64 7.52 -9.06 -5.06
C ILE A 64 6.90 -10.26 -4.33
N ALA A 65 5.78 -10.80 -4.82
CA ALA A 65 5.14 -11.97 -4.21
C ALA A 65 6.08 -13.19 -4.20
N THR A 66 6.77 -13.44 -5.32
CA THR A 66 7.76 -14.52 -5.43
C THR A 66 8.94 -14.33 -4.46
N LEU A 67 9.46 -13.10 -4.36
CA LEU A 67 10.56 -12.77 -3.45
C LEU A 67 10.14 -12.87 -1.98
N ARG A 68 8.91 -12.47 -1.63
CA ARG A 68 8.35 -12.62 -0.29
C ARG A 68 8.24 -14.10 0.11
N ALA A 69 7.71 -14.94 -0.76
CA ALA A 69 7.64 -16.39 -0.52
C ALA A 69 9.03 -17.04 -0.37
N ARG A 70 10.05 -16.51 -1.06
CA ARG A 70 11.44 -16.96 -0.88
C ARG A 70 12.03 -16.48 0.45
N LYS A 71 11.80 -15.22 0.83
CA LYS A 71 12.20 -14.64 2.12
C LYS A 71 11.63 -15.46 3.27
N GLU A 72 10.32 -15.75 3.24
CA GLU A 72 9.63 -16.53 4.27
C GLU A 72 10.26 -17.92 4.45
N ARG A 73 10.59 -18.62 3.36
CA ARG A 73 11.29 -19.91 3.42
C ARG A 73 12.67 -19.81 4.08
N ILE A 74 13.43 -18.75 3.78
CA ILE A 74 14.74 -18.51 4.39
C ILE A 74 14.59 -18.18 5.89
N GLU A 75 13.60 -17.38 6.26
CA GLU A 75 13.28 -17.06 7.65
C GLU A 75 12.85 -18.31 8.43
N ALA A 76 12.01 -19.16 7.83
CA ALA A 76 11.59 -20.44 8.41
C ALA A 76 12.78 -21.38 8.65
N ARG A 77 13.74 -21.44 7.70
CA ARG A 77 14.99 -22.19 7.87
C ARG A 77 15.82 -21.63 9.03
N GLY A 78 15.97 -20.31 9.12
CA GLY A 78 16.66 -19.66 10.25
C GLY A 78 16.00 -19.97 11.60
N ALA A 79 14.66 -19.92 11.65
CA ALA A 79 13.89 -20.28 12.84
C ALA A 79 14.05 -21.77 13.21
N ALA A 80 14.08 -22.66 12.22
CA ALA A 80 14.32 -24.09 12.43
C ALA A 80 15.71 -24.35 13.05
N HIS A 81 16.77 -23.69 12.57
CA HIS A 81 18.09 -23.79 13.19
C HIS A 81 18.10 -23.26 14.63
N ARG A 82 17.45 -22.13 14.91
CA ARG A 82 17.34 -21.61 16.28
C ARG A 82 16.58 -22.57 17.21
N ARG A 83 15.52 -23.21 16.72
CA ARG A 83 14.79 -24.27 17.44
C ARG A 83 15.70 -25.47 17.71
N ALA A 84 16.44 -25.94 16.71
CA ALA A 84 17.39 -27.05 16.88
C ALA A 84 18.47 -26.72 17.91
N ILE A 85 19.05 -25.51 17.88
CA ILE A 85 20.03 -25.05 18.87
C ILE A 85 19.45 -25.08 20.28
N ARG A 86 18.20 -24.61 20.46
CA ARG A 86 17.49 -24.68 21.76
C ARG A 86 17.35 -26.13 22.22
N MET A 87 16.87 -27.02 21.36
CA MET A 87 16.70 -28.45 21.67
C MET A 87 18.03 -29.11 22.03
N ILE A 88 19.14 -28.77 21.35
CA ILE A 88 20.48 -29.27 21.67
C ILE A 88 20.93 -28.80 23.06
N LEU A 89 20.71 -27.53 23.41
CA LEU A 89 21.04 -27.00 24.73
C LEU A 89 20.21 -27.66 25.83
N GLU A 90 18.92 -27.89 25.58
CA GLU A 90 18.01 -28.61 26.50
C GLU A 90 18.45 -30.08 26.68
N ALA A 91 18.75 -30.78 25.58
CA ALA A 91 19.17 -32.18 25.61
C ALA A 91 20.54 -32.39 26.28
N THR A 92 21.44 -31.40 26.20
CA THR A 92 22.75 -31.44 26.86
C THR A 92 22.71 -30.87 28.28
N GLY A 93 21.58 -30.33 28.73
CA GLY A 93 21.45 -29.64 30.03
C GLY A 93 22.28 -28.36 30.13
N MET A 94 22.83 -27.86 29.02
CA MET A 94 23.68 -26.67 29.01
C MET A 94 22.85 -25.40 28.88
N ARG A 95 23.04 -24.46 29.81
CA ARG A 95 22.39 -23.13 29.72
C ARG A 95 23.16 -22.15 28.85
N ARG A 96 24.44 -22.42 28.58
CA ARG A 96 25.32 -21.56 27.77
C ARG A 96 26.37 -22.43 27.10
N ALA A 97 26.63 -22.15 25.82
CA ALA A 97 27.68 -22.78 25.04
C ALA A 97 28.46 -21.72 24.26
N GLU A 98 29.77 -21.66 24.49
CA GLU A 98 30.68 -20.78 23.75
C GLU A 98 31.29 -21.57 22.59
N ARG A 99 30.98 -21.18 21.36
CA ARG A 99 31.51 -21.79 20.14
C ARG A 99 32.30 -20.75 19.33
N PRO A 100 33.25 -21.18 18.49
CA PRO A 100 34.06 -20.25 17.70
C PRO A 100 33.26 -19.26 16.84
N ALA A 101 32.07 -19.65 16.39
CA ALA A 101 31.20 -18.79 15.56
C ALA A 101 30.27 -17.88 16.37
N ALA A 102 29.89 -18.27 17.59
CA ALA A 102 28.97 -17.52 18.44
C ALA A 102 28.88 -18.11 19.86
N THR A 103 28.54 -17.26 20.84
CA THR A 103 28.08 -17.71 22.17
C THR A 103 26.56 -17.82 22.16
N VAL A 104 26.03 -18.98 22.53
CA VAL A 104 24.59 -19.21 22.65
C VAL A 104 24.23 -19.39 24.12
N SER A 105 23.22 -18.66 24.58
CA SER A 105 22.66 -18.81 25.93
C SER A 105 21.16 -19.11 25.86
N LEU A 106 20.70 -20.01 26.72
CA LEU A 106 19.30 -20.34 26.92
C LEU A 106 18.78 -19.61 28.16
N SER A 107 18.03 -18.54 27.92
CA SER A 107 17.30 -17.83 28.98
C SER A 107 15.97 -18.51 29.28
N PRO A 108 15.50 -18.50 30.53
CA PRO A 108 14.15 -18.96 30.86
C PRO A 108 13.13 -18.14 30.07
N GLY A 109 12.07 -18.80 29.60
CA GLY A 109 10.95 -18.12 28.95
C GLY A 109 10.36 -17.07 29.88
N ARG A 110 9.95 -15.92 29.34
CA ARG A 110 9.20 -14.94 30.13
C ARG A 110 7.80 -15.51 30.36
N GLU A 111 7.37 -15.52 31.62
CA GLU A 111 5.99 -15.80 31.97
C GLU A 111 5.09 -14.80 31.25
N ARG A 112 4.09 -15.31 30.54
CA ARG A 112 3.06 -14.53 29.87
C ARG A 112 1.73 -15.02 30.38
N ALA A 113 0.86 -14.08 30.77
CA ALA A 113 -0.53 -14.42 31.07
C ALA A 113 -1.20 -14.80 29.74
N GLU A 114 -1.60 -16.07 29.63
CA GLU A 114 -2.48 -16.53 28.57
C GLU A 114 -3.91 -16.30 29.03
N ILE A 115 -4.62 -15.41 28.33
CA ILE A 115 -6.01 -15.08 28.64
C ILE A 115 -6.87 -16.16 27.98
N VAL A 116 -7.31 -17.12 28.78
CA VAL A 116 -8.13 -18.25 28.31
C VAL A 116 -9.60 -17.85 28.16
N ASP A 117 -10.09 -16.93 29.00
CA ASP A 117 -11.44 -16.39 28.95
C ASP A 117 -11.45 -14.93 29.44
N GLU A 118 -11.82 -14.01 28.55
CA GLU A 118 -11.87 -12.57 28.81
C GLU A 118 -13.04 -12.16 29.72
N ALA A 119 -14.14 -12.93 29.74
CA ALA A 119 -15.34 -12.60 30.52
C ALA A 119 -15.16 -12.90 32.01
N SER A 120 -14.28 -13.84 32.34
CA SER A 120 -13.92 -14.21 33.71
C SER A 120 -12.80 -13.33 34.30
N ILE A 121 -12.22 -12.42 33.52
CA ILE A 121 -11.19 -11.49 34.01
C ILE A 121 -11.84 -10.38 34.83
N PRO A 122 -11.37 -10.12 36.07
CA PRO A 122 -11.84 -8.99 36.86
C PRO A 122 -11.74 -7.69 36.08
N SER A 123 -12.78 -6.86 36.14
CA SER A 123 -12.87 -5.58 35.43
C SER A 123 -11.72 -4.62 35.74
N GLN A 124 -11.00 -4.81 36.86
CA GLN A 124 -9.80 -4.06 37.24
C GLN A 124 -8.60 -4.29 36.30
N LEU A 125 -8.56 -5.43 35.57
CA LEU A 125 -7.50 -5.78 34.63
C LEU A 125 -7.93 -5.63 33.16
N CYS A 126 -9.18 -5.27 32.93
CA CYS A 126 -9.74 -5.07 31.59
C CYS A 126 -9.63 -3.59 31.18
N THR A 127 -8.94 -3.32 30.08
CA THR A 127 -8.94 -1.98 29.48
C THR A 127 -10.12 -1.86 28.51
N VAL A 128 -11.18 -1.18 28.91
CA VAL A 128 -12.33 -0.91 28.04
C VAL A 128 -11.97 0.22 27.06
N LYS A 129 -11.76 -0.12 25.79
CA LYS A 129 -11.64 0.85 24.71
C LYS A 129 -13.01 1.04 24.03
N THR A 130 -13.77 2.06 24.44
CA THR A 130 -14.99 2.46 23.73
C THR A 130 -14.63 3.26 22.49
N ILE A 131 -14.57 2.60 21.33
CA ILE A 131 -14.28 3.27 20.06
C ILE A 131 -15.59 3.82 19.50
N VAL A 132 -15.87 5.09 19.76
CA VAL A 132 -16.94 5.81 19.06
C VAL A 132 -16.40 6.23 17.70
N LYS A 133 -16.63 5.40 16.68
CA LYS A 133 -16.25 5.71 15.30
C LYS A 133 -17.40 6.43 14.60
N PRO A 134 -17.18 7.62 14.00
CA PRO A 134 -18.19 8.25 13.17
C PRO A 134 -18.49 7.37 11.95
N ASP A 135 -19.77 7.06 11.74
CA ASP A 135 -20.21 6.33 10.56
C ASP A 135 -20.26 7.28 9.36
N ALA A 136 -19.17 7.30 8.61
CA ALA A 136 -19.02 8.13 7.41
C ALA A 136 -20.13 7.88 6.36
N LYS A 137 -20.78 6.70 6.34
CA LYS A 137 -21.87 6.42 5.40
C LYS A 137 -23.17 7.10 5.84
N ALA A 138 -23.50 7.02 7.13
CA ALA A 138 -24.67 7.70 7.69
C ALA A 138 -24.52 9.23 7.59
N ILE A 139 -23.32 9.74 7.89
CA ILE A 139 -22.98 11.15 7.75
C ILE A 139 -23.11 11.60 6.28
N LEU A 140 -22.58 10.82 5.32
CA LEU A 140 -22.72 11.14 3.90
C LEU A 140 -24.18 11.12 3.43
N ALA A 141 -25.00 10.20 3.97
CA ALA A 141 -26.42 10.13 3.64
C ALA A 141 -27.20 11.36 4.15
N GLN A 142 -26.93 11.79 5.39
CA GLN A 142 -27.53 13.01 5.97
C GLN A 142 -27.08 14.28 5.24
N LEU A 143 -25.79 14.39 4.93
CA LEU A 143 -25.25 15.51 4.15
C LEU A 143 -25.82 15.57 2.73
N LYS A 144 -26.05 14.42 2.08
CA LYS A 144 -26.71 14.34 0.77
C LYS A 144 -28.21 14.64 0.83
N ALA A 145 -28.85 14.36 1.96
CA ALA A 145 -30.26 14.68 2.22
C ALA A 145 -30.49 16.17 2.55
N GLY A 146 -29.42 16.98 2.65
CA GLY A 146 -29.49 18.41 2.95
C GLY A 146 -29.49 18.74 4.45
N GLU A 147 -29.29 17.74 5.33
CA GLU A 147 -29.14 17.96 6.76
C GLU A 147 -27.68 18.32 7.09
N SER A 148 -27.47 19.37 7.88
CA SER A 148 -26.14 19.78 8.31
C SER A 148 -25.66 18.88 9.45
N VAL A 149 -24.55 18.17 9.24
CA VAL A 149 -23.87 17.41 10.29
C VAL A 149 -22.68 18.24 10.82
N PRO A 150 -22.70 18.67 12.10
CA PRO A 150 -21.57 19.38 12.70
C PRO A 150 -20.29 18.55 12.61
N GLY A 151 -19.27 19.09 11.92
CA GLY A 151 -17.97 18.43 11.76
C GLY A 151 -17.79 17.62 10.46
N ALA A 152 -18.77 17.62 9.55
CA ALA A 152 -18.62 16.99 8.24
C ALA A 152 -19.06 17.94 7.11
N ALA A 153 -18.25 18.06 6.07
CA ALA A 153 -18.53 18.87 4.89
C ALA A 153 -18.61 17.97 3.65
N LEU A 154 -19.54 18.28 2.74
CA LEU A 154 -19.64 17.61 1.46
C LEU A 154 -18.61 18.22 0.50
N THR A 155 -17.47 17.56 0.35
CA THR A 155 -16.49 17.87 -0.70
C THR A 155 -16.70 16.93 -1.89
N VAL A 156 -16.81 17.51 -3.09
CA VAL A 156 -16.75 16.75 -4.34
C VAL A 156 -15.26 16.58 -4.68
N GLY A 157 -14.78 15.33 -4.70
CA GLY A 157 -13.42 15.03 -5.14
C GLY A 157 -13.26 15.19 -6.65
N ASP A 158 -12.01 15.15 -7.12
CA ASP A 158 -11.71 15.27 -8.55
C ASP A 158 -12.39 14.17 -9.37
N PRO A 159 -12.77 14.45 -10.63
CA PRO A 159 -13.35 13.45 -11.53
C PRO A 159 -12.42 12.24 -11.70
N ILE A 160 -12.95 11.04 -11.50
CA ILE A 160 -12.20 9.78 -11.68
C ILE A 160 -12.32 9.36 -13.15
N ILE A 161 -11.19 9.20 -13.83
CA ILE A 161 -11.13 8.58 -15.16
C ILE A 161 -11.10 7.05 -15.06
N THR A 162 -11.77 6.35 -15.96
CA THR A 162 -11.71 4.88 -16.06
C THR A 162 -11.26 4.49 -17.46
N ILE A 163 -10.04 3.99 -17.59
CA ILE A 163 -9.50 3.44 -18.84
C ILE A 163 -9.91 1.97 -18.90
N ARG A 164 -10.74 1.59 -19.89
CA ARG A 164 -11.08 0.18 -20.18
C ARG A 164 -10.48 -0.20 -21.52
N SER A 165 -9.56 -1.14 -21.52
CA SER A 165 -9.12 -1.81 -22.74
C SER A 165 -10.21 -2.73 -23.27
N LYS A 166 -10.21 -2.94 -24.60
CA LYS A 166 -11.13 -3.84 -25.30
C LYS A 166 -10.62 -5.28 -25.30
#